data_AF-A0A817JF09-F1
#
_entry.id   AF-A0A817JF09-F1
#
_cell.length_a   1.000
_cell.length_b   1.000
_cell.length_c   1.000
_cell.angle_alpha   90.00
_cell.angle_beta   90.00
_cell.angle_gamma   90.00
#
_symmetry.space_group_name_H-M   'P 1'
#
loop_
_entity.id
_entity.type
_entity.pdbx_description
1 polymer ?
#
loop_
_entity_poly.entity_id
_entity_poly.type
_entity_poly.pdbx_seq_one_letter_code
_entity_poly.pdbx_strand_id
1 'polypeptide(L)'
;MSSNPSDANFGPHVGDISYANALDSTIPIENNPYIAKILNIIFGKIIYFIKLIFHLFFQRKFILHRLTGLSYLLQYFFAFYLYFKNYDSFKSSFLIWSLPLTGLLQATTAIYTFTFLSRTKRDAGYYSDRGTLSYPFIVENSFFASLLLFQWLYYSNKFYPFLTSSIIIDNLFVFLPYIPRQLWPKTSFRDSLYNSNKTKTDKNKKFFFIVTYITKWFYVWAKHYIGFFLNYIRFFNRVDPENIYHIYLLLLFGAFATTISIFLHTLKFKGYLGPKLSFMIYMVSYLATFYSFIQIRNEFIVNIDLTTYVFIGLLLNFTKYQHAYQIFLMILFNAHRNNMLPNDITKYLFLS
;
A
#
# COMPACT_ATOMS: atom_id res chain seq x y z
N MET A 1 33.43 -4.41 -2.73
CA MET A 1 33.53 -2.93 -2.76
C MET A 1 32.77 -2.37 -1.57
N SER A 2 33.45 -2.15 -0.44
CA SER A 2 32.87 -1.56 0.77
C SER A 2 32.96 -0.03 0.69
N SER A 3 31.86 0.62 0.37
CA SER A 3 31.71 2.05 0.60
C SER A 3 31.21 2.25 2.03
N ASN A 4 32.09 2.70 2.92
CA ASN A 4 31.74 3.19 4.25
C ASN A 4 30.70 4.32 4.13
N PRO A 5 29.54 4.25 4.81
CA PRO A 5 28.64 5.37 4.96
C PRO A 5 28.98 6.09 6.26
N SER A 6 30.17 6.68 6.34
CA SER A 6 30.55 7.63 7.39
C SER A 6 30.70 8.97 6.70
N ASP A 7 29.57 9.65 6.47
CA ASP A 7 29.46 11.10 6.22
C ASP A 7 28.00 11.45 5.90
N ALA A 8 27.16 11.41 6.94
CA ALA A 8 25.87 12.10 6.93
C ALA A 8 25.87 13.05 8.13
N ASN A 9 26.68 14.11 8.02
CA ASN A 9 26.67 15.20 8.98
C ASN A 9 25.31 15.89 8.94
N PHE A 10 24.69 15.94 10.11
CA PHE A 10 23.43 16.59 10.41
C PHE A 10 23.50 18.08 10.04
N GLY A 11 22.41 18.57 9.45
CA GLY A 11 22.23 19.98 9.08
C GLY A 11 22.25 20.93 10.29
N PRO A 12 22.31 22.25 10.04
CA PRO A 12 22.49 23.26 11.08
C PRO A 12 21.29 23.33 12.04
N HIS A 13 21.59 23.40 13.33
CA HIS A 13 20.62 23.72 14.39
C HIS A 13 20.10 25.15 14.20
N VAL A 14 18.79 25.27 13.95
CA VAL A 14 18.08 26.55 13.96
C VAL A 14 17.84 26.93 15.41
N GLY A 15 18.54 27.97 15.89
CA GLY A 15 18.38 28.53 17.22
C GLY A 15 17.02 29.20 17.41
N ASP A 16 16.51 29.11 18.63
CA ASP A 16 15.20 29.61 19.07
C ASP A 16 15.08 31.13 18.90
N ILE A 17 14.08 31.57 18.13
CA ILE A 17 13.69 32.98 18.02
C ILE A 17 12.47 33.18 18.92
N SER A 18 12.68 33.92 20.00
CA SER A 18 11.64 34.41 20.92
C SER A 18 10.73 35.41 20.19
N TYR A 19 9.47 35.04 19.98
CA TYR A 19 8.41 35.91 19.49
C TYR A 19 7.63 36.48 20.67
N ALA A 20 8.14 37.55 21.26
CA ALA A 20 7.37 38.37 22.19
C ALA A 20 7.55 39.85 21.85
N ASN A 21 6.41 40.49 21.56
CA ASN A 21 6.16 41.93 21.49
C ASN A 21 6.51 42.63 20.17
N ALA A 22 5.47 42.91 19.37
CA ALA A 22 5.16 44.23 18.79
C ALA A 22 4.09 44.07 17.70
N LEU A 23 2.82 44.29 18.05
CA LEU A 23 1.74 44.57 17.10
C LEU A 23 1.48 46.08 17.19
N ASP A 24 2.24 46.84 16.41
CA ASP A 24 1.95 48.24 16.14
C ASP A 24 1.58 48.37 14.66
N SER A 25 0.31 48.64 14.42
CA SER A 25 -0.36 48.47 13.14
C SER A 25 -0.33 49.76 12.34
N THR A 26 0.80 50.11 11.71
CA THR A 26 0.89 51.07 10.57
C THR A 26 2.31 51.18 9.99
N ILE A 27 3.03 50.07 9.80
CA ILE A 27 4.32 50.12 9.06
C ILE A 27 4.07 49.83 7.58
N PRO A 28 4.38 50.75 6.65
CA PRO A 28 4.29 50.50 5.21
C PRO A 28 5.19 49.31 4.84
N ILE A 29 4.60 48.32 4.17
CA ILE A 29 5.17 46.99 3.89
C ILE A 29 6.42 47.07 2.98
N GLU A 30 6.68 48.20 2.32
CA GLU A 30 7.66 48.29 1.24
C GLU A 30 9.12 48.16 1.64
N ASN A 31 9.51 48.32 2.91
CA ASN A 31 10.93 48.25 3.31
C ASN A 31 11.17 47.45 4.59
N ASN A 32 10.43 46.36 4.82
CA ASN A 32 10.71 45.50 5.96
C ASN A 32 11.80 44.45 5.61
N PRO A 33 13.06 44.60 6.09
CA PRO A 33 14.15 43.66 5.80
C PRO A 33 13.85 42.24 6.29
N TYR A 34 12.94 42.08 7.27
CA TYR A 34 12.48 40.77 7.73
C TYR A 34 11.63 40.06 6.67
N ILE A 35 10.77 40.76 5.93
CA ILE A 35 9.96 40.16 4.85
C ILE A 35 10.88 39.66 3.73
N ALA A 36 11.86 40.46 3.31
CA ALA A 36 12.85 40.04 2.33
C ALA A 36 13.65 38.81 2.78
N LYS A 37 14.06 38.75 4.06
CA LYS A 37 14.74 37.58 4.64
C LYS A 37 13.85 36.33 4.63
N ILE A 38 12.58 36.45 5.02
CA ILE A 38 11.61 35.34 5.02
C ILE A 38 11.38 34.84 3.59
N LEU A 39 11.14 35.74 2.64
CA LEU A 39 10.96 35.39 1.23
C LEU A 39 12.20 34.67 0.69
N ASN A 40 13.42 35.18 0.96
CA ASN A 40 14.65 34.52 0.54
C ASN A 40 14.82 33.10 1.13
N ILE A 41 14.41 32.89 2.39
CA ILE A 41 14.40 31.56 3.01
C ILE A 41 13.38 30.65 2.32
N ILE A 42 12.18 31.15 2.02
CA ILE A 42 11.12 30.39 1.34
C ILE A 42 11.57 30.02 -0.08
N PHE A 43 12.02 31.01 -0.87
CA PHE A 43 12.52 30.79 -2.23
C PHE A 43 13.73 29.85 -2.24
N GLY A 44 14.66 30.00 -1.30
CA GLY A 44 15.80 29.10 -1.15
C GLY A 44 15.37 27.66 -0.90
N LYS A 45 14.37 27.43 -0.04
CA LYS A 45 13.78 26.10 0.22
C LYS A 45 13.06 25.53 -1.01
N ILE A 46 12.32 26.36 -1.75
CA ILE A 46 11.64 25.94 -2.99
C ILE A 46 12.66 25.52 -4.05
N ILE A 47 13.70 26.33 -4.29
CA ILE A 47 14.76 26.01 -5.25
C ILE A 47 15.48 24.72 -4.85
N TYR A 48 15.81 24.57 -3.56
CA TYR A 48 16.42 23.34 -3.05
C TYR A 48 15.53 22.12 -3.28
N PHE A 49 14.23 22.23 -3.01
CA PHE A 49 13.26 21.17 -3.23
C PHE A 49 13.15 20.79 -4.72
N ILE A 50 13.10 21.77 -5.63
CA ILE A 50 13.11 21.53 -7.08
C ILE A 50 14.38 20.79 -7.49
N LYS A 51 15.56 21.27 -7.05
CA LYS A 51 16.84 20.60 -7.32
C LYS A 51 16.86 19.17 -6.80
N LEU A 52 16.30 18.93 -5.62
CA LEU A 52 16.18 17.59 -5.03
C LEU A 52 15.27 16.69 -5.88
N ILE A 53 14.12 17.17 -6.34
CA ILE A 53 13.22 16.43 -7.26
C ILE A 53 13.96 16.06 -8.55
N PHE A 54 14.64 17.04 -9.17
CA PHE A 54 15.42 16.79 -10.38
C PHE A 54 16.49 15.73 -10.15
N HIS A 55 17.23 15.83 -9.04
CA HIS A 55 18.24 14.84 -8.65
C HIS A 55 17.63 13.45 -8.36
N LEU A 56 16.44 13.38 -7.76
CA LEU A 56 15.79 12.13 -7.43
C LEU A 56 15.26 11.39 -8.67
N PHE A 57 14.70 12.10 -9.64
CA PHE A 57 13.97 11.47 -10.74
C PHE A 57 14.69 11.48 -12.10
N PHE A 58 15.59 12.43 -12.36
CA PHE A 58 16.19 12.66 -13.68
C PHE A 58 17.66 12.24 -13.78
N GLN A 59 18.14 11.42 -12.86
CA GLN A 59 19.47 10.81 -12.97
C GLN A 59 19.48 9.71 -14.05
N ARG A 60 20.53 9.69 -14.87
CA ARG A 60 20.74 8.67 -15.92
C ARG A 60 20.67 7.23 -15.38
N LYS A 61 21.23 7.01 -14.19
CA LYS A 61 21.21 5.70 -13.53
C LYS A 61 19.79 5.36 -13.09
N PHE A 62 19.25 4.29 -13.68
CA PHE A 62 17.90 3.77 -13.39
C PHE A 62 16.78 4.72 -13.83
N ILE A 63 17.00 5.46 -14.93
CA ILE A 63 16.07 6.48 -15.42
C ILE A 63 14.66 5.93 -15.64
N LEU A 64 14.52 4.74 -16.24
CA LEU A 64 13.21 4.12 -16.50
C LEU A 64 12.42 3.92 -15.19
N HIS A 65 13.02 3.23 -14.21
CA HIS A 65 12.39 3.00 -12.91
C HIS A 65 12.02 4.31 -12.19
N ARG A 66 12.89 5.33 -12.28
CA ARG A 66 12.64 6.64 -11.66
C ARG A 66 11.47 7.38 -12.33
N LEU A 67 11.42 7.39 -13.66
CA LEU A 67 10.34 8.04 -14.40
C LEU A 67 9.01 7.32 -14.20
N THR A 68 8.99 5.98 -14.18
CA THR A 68 7.79 5.22 -13.81
C THR A 68 7.35 5.52 -12.39
N GLY A 69 8.28 5.63 -11.44
CA GLY A 69 7.99 6.03 -10.06
C GLY A 69 7.45 7.46 -9.94
N LEU A 70 7.98 8.42 -10.70
CA LEU A 70 7.46 9.78 -10.75
C LEU A 70 6.04 9.82 -11.33
N SER A 71 5.82 9.12 -12.43
CA SER A 71 4.50 8.99 -13.06
C SER A 71 3.48 8.42 -12.07
N TYR A 72 3.85 7.36 -11.34
CA TYR A 72 3.01 6.79 -10.30
C TYR A 72 2.66 7.79 -9.19
N LEU A 73 3.64 8.55 -8.69
CA LEU A 73 3.40 9.55 -7.64
C LEU A 73 2.43 10.63 -8.11
N LEU A 74 2.62 11.15 -9.33
CA LEU A 74 1.71 12.13 -9.92
C LEU A 74 0.29 11.58 -10.08
N GLN A 75 0.16 10.37 -10.62
CA GLN A 75 -1.14 9.69 -10.73
C GLN A 75 -1.79 9.48 -9.36
N TYR A 76 -1.02 9.07 -8.35
CA TYR A 76 -1.52 8.85 -7.00
C TYR A 76 -2.07 10.13 -6.39
N PHE A 77 -1.31 11.23 -6.44
CA PHE A 77 -1.77 12.51 -5.89
C PHE A 77 -2.97 13.06 -6.64
N PHE A 78 -3.00 12.90 -7.97
CA PHE A 78 -4.15 13.33 -8.77
C PHE A 78 -5.40 12.47 -8.50
N ALA A 79 -5.24 11.16 -8.34
CA ALA A 79 -6.32 10.24 -7.97
C ALA A 79 -6.85 10.56 -6.56
N PHE A 80 -5.97 10.79 -5.60
CA PHE A 80 -6.33 11.20 -4.25
C PHE A 80 -7.06 12.55 -4.24
N TYR A 81 -6.56 13.54 -4.99
CA TYR A 81 -7.23 14.83 -5.14
C TYR A 81 -8.63 14.70 -5.75
N LEU A 82 -8.78 13.98 -6.86
CA LEU A 82 -10.07 13.77 -7.49
C LEU A 82 -11.01 12.99 -6.58
N TYR A 83 -10.53 11.98 -5.86
CA TYR A 83 -11.33 11.21 -4.91
C TYR A 83 -12.03 12.11 -3.87
N PHE A 84 -11.31 13.06 -3.27
CA PHE A 84 -11.88 13.97 -2.27
C PHE A 84 -12.64 15.16 -2.87
N LYS A 85 -12.28 15.64 -4.07
CA LYS A 85 -12.90 16.82 -4.67
C LYS A 85 -14.12 16.50 -5.54
N ASN A 86 -14.05 15.44 -6.34
CA ASN A 86 -15.09 15.03 -7.27
C ASN A 86 -15.01 13.51 -7.51
N TYR A 87 -15.65 12.77 -6.61
CA TYR A 87 -15.61 11.32 -6.61
C TYR A 87 -16.18 10.68 -7.89
N ASP A 88 -17.23 11.26 -8.49
CA ASP A 88 -17.80 10.74 -9.74
C ASP A 88 -16.82 10.86 -10.91
N SER A 89 -16.10 11.98 -10.97
CA SER A 89 -15.00 12.16 -11.92
C SER A 89 -13.87 11.15 -11.67
N PHE A 90 -13.50 10.91 -10.40
CA PHE A 90 -12.52 9.88 -10.06
C PHE A 90 -12.96 8.49 -10.54
N LYS A 91 -14.19 8.06 -10.22
CA LYS A 91 -14.75 6.74 -10.55
C LYS A 91 -14.84 6.47 -12.04
N SER A 92 -15.06 7.51 -12.84
CA SER A 92 -15.14 7.43 -14.31
C SER A 92 -13.79 7.67 -15.01
N SER A 93 -12.79 8.17 -14.28
CA SER A 93 -11.48 8.50 -14.84
C SER A 93 -10.67 7.27 -15.25
N PHE A 94 -9.69 7.49 -16.13
CA PHE A 94 -8.70 6.46 -16.48
C PHE A 94 -7.77 6.09 -15.31
N LEU A 95 -7.76 6.85 -14.20
CA LEU A 95 -6.94 6.57 -13.02
C LEU A 95 -7.33 5.25 -12.35
N ILE A 96 -8.59 4.82 -12.50
CA ILE A 96 -9.08 3.55 -11.96
C ILE A 96 -8.23 2.36 -12.40
N TRP A 97 -7.77 2.34 -13.66
CA TRP A 97 -6.94 1.25 -14.16
C TRP A 97 -5.46 1.65 -14.31
N SER A 98 -5.18 2.91 -14.67
CA SER A 98 -3.82 3.34 -14.95
C SER A 98 -2.95 3.48 -13.70
N LEU A 99 -3.51 3.90 -12.55
CA LEU A 99 -2.77 4.00 -11.29
C LEU A 99 -2.22 2.63 -10.84
N PRO A 100 -3.06 1.60 -10.63
CA PRO A 100 -2.55 0.30 -10.20
C PRO A 100 -1.69 -0.38 -11.28
N LEU A 101 -1.97 -0.16 -12.58
CA LEU A 101 -1.11 -0.66 -13.66
C LEU A 101 0.28 -0.04 -13.61
N THR A 102 0.38 1.28 -13.41
CA THR A 102 1.66 1.97 -13.26
C THR A 102 2.39 1.48 -12.00
N GLY A 103 1.67 1.13 -10.93
CA GLY A 103 2.25 0.47 -9.74
C GLY A 103 2.88 -0.88 -10.06
N LEU A 104 2.20 -1.71 -10.86
CA LEU A 104 2.74 -2.99 -11.32
C LEU A 104 3.96 -2.81 -12.24
N LEU A 105 3.92 -1.83 -13.15
CA LEU A 105 5.07 -1.49 -14.00
C LEU A 105 6.24 -0.95 -13.16
N GLN A 106 5.97 -0.17 -12.12
CA GLN A 106 6.99 0.35 -11.21
C GLN A 106 7.66 -0.79 -10.43
N ALA A 107 6.90 -1.77 -9.94
CA ALA A 107 7.44 -2.97 -9.32
C ALA A 107 8.25 -3.81 -10.32
N THR A 108 7.77 -3.97 -11.54
CA THR A 108 8.44 -4.75 -12.60
C THR A 108 9.77 -4.11 -13.01
N THR A 109 9.78 -2.80 -13.27
CA THR A 109 11.02 -2.07 -13.57
C THR A 109 12.01 -2.14 -12.41
N ALA A 110 11.54 -2.15 -11.16
CA ALA A 110 12.39 -2.34 -9.98
C ALA A 110 13.08 -3.71 -9.96
N ILE A 111 12.38 -4.78 -10.35
CA ILE A 111 12.93 -6.16 -10.45
C ILE A 111 14.11 -6.20 -11.43
N TYR A 112 13.98 -5.55 -12.60
CA TYR A 112 15.05 -5.49 -13.60
C TYR A 112 16.18 -4.54 -13.21
N THR A 113 15.88 -3.52 -12.41
CA THR A 113 16.83 -2.48 -12.03
C THR A 113 17.71 -2.86 -10.84
N PHE A 114 17.12 -3.47 -9.80
CA PHE A 114 17.78 -3.70 -8.51
C PHE A 114 18.35 -5.12 -8.36
N THR A 115 18.87 -5.68 -9.45
CA THR A 115 19.44 -7.04 -9.50
C THR A 115 20.70 -7.22 -8.63
N PHE A 116 21.32 -6.12 -8.20
CA PHE A 116 22.47 -6.11 -7.28
C PHE A 116 22.10 -6.37 -5.81
N LEU A 117 20.81 -6.38 -5.45
CA LEU A 117 20.37 -6.70 -4.09
C LEU A 117 20.53 -8.20 -3.79
N SER A 118 20.72 -8.53 -2.52
CA SER A 118 20.86 -9.93 -2.09
C SER A 118 19.60 -10.74 -2.42
N ARG A 119 19.80 -11.83 -3.16
CA ARG A 119 18.76 -12.81 -3.54
C ARG A 119 18.51 -13.86 -2.46
N THR A 120 19.48 -14.08 -1.57
CA THR A 120 19.41 -15.09 -0.50
C THR A 120 18.78 -14.57 0.79
N LYS A 121 18.69 -13.24 0.92
CA LYS A 121 18.13 -12.57 2.09
C LYS A 121 16.60 -12.77 2.16
N ARG A 122 16.15 -13.51 3.18
CA ARG A 122 14.73 -13.82 3.41
C ARG A 122 13.98 -12.75 4.21
N ASP A 123 14.66 -11.92 4.99
CA ASP A 123 14.02 -10.75 5.60
C ASP A 123 13.79 -9.66 4.55
N ALA A 124 12.69 -8.92 4.69
CA ALA A 124 12.35 -7.86 3.74
C ALA A 124 13.36 -6.70 3.76
N GLY A 125 14.09 -6.52 4.88
CA GLY A 125 14.92 -5.34 5.13
C GLY A 125 14.13 -4.05 5.38
N TYR A 126 12.80 -4.07 5.22
CA TYR A 126 11.94 -2.91 5.43
C TYR A 126 11.88 -2.49 6.91
N TYR A 127 11.72 -3.48 7.80
CA TYR A 127 11.58 -3.32 9.25
C TYR A 127 12.92 -3.17 9.97
N SER A 128 13.79 -2.31 9.46
CA SER A 128 15.13 -2.08 10.00
C SER A 128 15.61 -0.66 9.72
N ASP A 129 16.50 -0.13 10.55
CA ASP A 129 17.16 1.16 10.31
C ASP A 129 18.46 1.03 9.52
N ARG A 130 19.12 -0.14 9.54
CA ARG A 130 20.37 -0.39 8.79
C ARG A 130 20.20 -1.29 7.56
N GLY A 131 19.09 -1.99 7.43
CA GLY A 131 18.91 -2.98 6.37
C GLY A 131 18.48 -2.37 5.04
N THR A 132 19.13 -2.82 3.98
CA THR A 132 18.66 -2.67 2.60
C THR A 132 17.47 -3.57 2.31
N LEU A 133 16.61 -3.20 1.36
CA LEU A 133 15.60 -4.11 0.82
C LEU A 133 16.26 -5.38 0.29
N SER A 134 15.58 -6.51 0.44
CA SER A 134 15.97 -7.76 -0.20
C SER A 134 15.38 -7.85 -1.61
N TYR A 135 16.08 -8.53 -2.52
CA TYR A 135 15.56 -8.75 -3.87
C TYR A 135 14.23 -9.53 -3.86
N PRO A 136 14.08 -10.60 -3.04
CA PRO A 136 12.79 -11.27 -2.83
C PRO A 136 11.63 -10.33 -2.49
N PHE A 137 11.85 -9.30 -1.67
CA PHE A 137 10.79 -8.35 -1.29
C PHE A 137 10.29 -7.54 -2.50
N ILE A 138 11.20 -7.12 -3.37
CA ILE A 138 10.85 -6.36 -4.59
C ILE A 138 10.03 -7.23 -5.54
N VAL A 139 10.46 -8.47 -5.75
CA VAL A 139 9.73 -9.43 -6.58
C VAL A 139 8.36 -9.72 -5.96
N GLU A 140 8.30 -9.99 -4.66
CA GLU A 140 7.05 -10.19 -3.92
C GLU A 140 6.09 -8.99 -4.04
N ASN A 141 6.59 -7.76 -4.06
CA ASN A 141 5.73 -6.59 -4.23
C ASN A 141 5.00 -6.56 -5.58
N SER A 142 5.58 -7.10 -6.65
CA SER A 142 4.90 -7.20 -7.95
C SER A 142 3.64 -8.07 -7.89
N PHE A 143 3.63 -9.10 -7.04
CA PHE A 143 2.44 -9.91 -6.77
C PHE A 143 1.36 -9.07 -6.09
N PHE A 144 1.70 -8.30 -5.05
CA PHE A 144 0.71 -7.43 -4.38
C PHE A 144 0.21 -6.31 -5.28
N ALA A 145 1.07 -5.72 -6.12
CA ALA A 145 0.64 -4.74 -7.12
C ALA A 145 -0.31 -5.36 -8.15
N SER A 146 -0.10 -6.63 -8.53
CA SER A 146 -1.00 -7.37 -9.43
C SER A 146 -2.35 -7.68 -8.78
N LEU A 147 -2.37 -8.10 -7.50
CA LEU A 147 -3.61 -8.28 -6.76
C LEU A 147 -4.39 -6.97 -6.63
N LEU A 148 -3.70 -5.88 -6.33
CA LEU A 148 -4.31 -4.56 -6.23
C LEU A 148 -4.89 -4.14 -7.59
N LEU A 149 -4.16 -4.31 -8.69
CA LEU A 149 -4.67 -4.06 -10.04
C LEU A 149 -5.95 -4.85 -10.31
N PHE A 150 -5.96 -6.14 -10.01
CA PHE A 150 -7.18 -6.93 -10.13
C PHE A 150 -8.33 -6.33 -9.32
N GLN A 151 -8.13 -6.01 -8.03
CA GLN A 151 -9.18 -5.47 -7.17
C GLN A 151 -9.76 -4.15 -7.71
N TRP A 152 -8.91 -3.23 -8.19
CA TRP A 152 -9.37 -1.99 -8.81
C TRP A 152 -10.25 -2.24 -10.04
N LEU A 153 -9.85 -3.17 -10.91
CA LEU A 153 -10.63 -3.53 -12.10
C LEU A 153 -11.93 -4.24 -11.71
N TYR A 154 -11.90 -5.12 -10.71
CA TYR A 154 -13.05 -5.89 -10.25
C TYR A 154 -14.17 -5.02 -9.63
N TYR A 155 -13.79 -3.93 -8.96
CA TYR A 155 -14.72 -2.95 -8.42
C TYR A 155 -15.15 -1.88 -9.43
N SER A 156 -14.54 -1.84 -10.61
CA SER A 156 -14.93 -0.92 -11.67
C SER A 156 -16.09 -1.49 -12.47
N ASN A 157 -17.21 -0.76 -12.53
CA ASN A 157 -18.36 -1.15 -13.35
C ASN A 157 -18.01 -1.27 -14.85
N LYS A 158 -16.96 -0.60 -15.32
CA LYS A 158 -16.48 -0.69 -16.71
C LYS A 158 -15.85 -2.05 -17.01
N PHE A 159 -15.06 -2.59 -16.09
CA PHE A 159 -14.26 -3.80 -16.31
C PHE A 159 -14.89 -5.06 -15.72
N TYR A 160 -15.77 -4.91 -14.73
CA TYR A 160 -16.43 -6.03 -14.05
C TYR A 160 -17.15 -6.99 -15.01
N PRO A 161 -17.99 -6.56 -15.98
CA PRO A 161 -18.67 -7.48 -16.89
C PRO A 161 -17.71 -8.32 -17.72
N PHE A 162 -16.59 -7.73 -18.16
CA PHE A 162 -15.56 -8.44 -18.91
C PHE A 162 -14.87 -9.51 -18.03
N LEU A 163 -14.52 -9.18 -16.80
CA LEU A 163 -13.89 -10.13 -15.87
C LEU A 163 -14.82 -11.28 -15.51
N THR A 164 -16.10 -11.01 -15.28
CA THR A 164 -17.09 -12.04 -14.94
C THR A 164 -17.58 -12.86 -16.14
N SER A 165 -17.27 -12.44 -17.37
CA SER A 165 -17.61 -13.22 -18.57
C SER A 165 -16.85 -14.55 -18.66
N SER A 166 -15.70 -14.64 -17.97
CA SER A 166 -14.91 -15.86 -17.87
C SER A 166 -14.93 -16.38 -16.43
N ILE A 167 -15.62 -17.50 -16.22
CA ILE A 167 -15.66 -18.20 -14.93
C ILE A 167 -14.25 -18.55 -14.41
N ILE A 168 -13.31 -18.81 -15.32
CA ILE A 168 -11.92 -19.12 -14.98
C ILE A 168 -11.22 -17.89 -14.40
N ILE A 169 -11.33 -16.74 -15.07
CA ILE A 169 -10.70 -15.50 -14.60
C ILE A 169 -11.33 -15.05 -13.28
N ASP A 170 -12.66 -15.03 -13.21
CA ASP A 170 -13.40 -14.66 -12.00
C ASP A 170 -12.96 -15.54 -10.81
N ASN A 171 -12.97 -16.86 -10.97
CA ASN A 171 -12.60 -17.78 -9.90
C ASN A 171 -11.12 -17.71 -9.50
N LEU A 172 -10.22 -17.56 -10.47
CA LEU A 172 -8.77 -17.50 -10.21
C LEU A 172 -8.43 -16.33 -9.28
N PHE A 173 -9.07 -15.18 -9.46
CA PHE A 173 -8.76 -13.99 -8.69
C PHE A 173 -9.66 -13.76 -7.48
N VAL A 174 -10.89 -14.29 -7.47
CA VAL A 174 -11.80 -14.21 -6.32
C VAL A 174 -11.39 -15.22 -5.24
N PHE A 175 -11.25 -16.50 -5.59
CA PHE A 175 -11.04 -17.60 -4.63
C PHE A 175 -9.59 -18.07 -4.57
N LEU A 176 -8.89 -18.05 -5.70
CA LEU A 176 -7.55 -18.61 -5.81
C LEU A 176 -6.41 -17.59 -5.97
N PRO A 177 -6.51 -16.30 -5.55
CA PRO A 177 -5.46 -15.30 -5.83
C PRO A 177 -4.12 -15.68 -5.19
N TYR A 178 -4.14 -16.49 -4.13
CA TYR A 178 -2.94 -16.94 -3.40
C TYR A 178 -2.44 -18.33 -3.81
N ILE A 179 -3.03 -19.01 -4.79
CA ILE A 179 -2.41 -20.19 -5.40
C ILE A 179 -1.22 -19.76 -6.28
N PRO A 180 -1.40 -18.82 -7.24
CA PRO A 180 -0.29 -18.29 -8.03
C PRO A 180 0.82 -17.68 -7.16
N ARG A 181 0.52 -17.19 -5.96
CA ARG A 181 1.50 -16.65 -5.00
C ARG A 181 2.72 -17.54 -4.82
N GLN A 182 2.59 -18.87 -4.97
CA GLN A 182 3.70 -19.81 -4.84
C GLN A 182 4.82 -19.59 -5.89
N LEU A 183 4.50 -18.94 -7.02
CA LEU A 183 5.45 -18.58 -8.07
C LEU A 183 6.33 -17.37 -7.71
N TRP A 184 5.99 -16.64 -6.64
CA TRP A 184 6.78 -15.51 -6.14
C TRP A 184 7.61 -15.92 -4.93
N PRO A 185 8.81 -15.36 -4.72
CA PRO A 185 9.56 -15.57 -3.49
C PRO A 185 8.78 -15.03 -2.28
N LYS A 186 9.01 -15.61 -1.11
CA LYS A 186 8.33 -15.25 0.14
C LYS A 186 9.31 -14.63 1.11
N THR A 187 9.07 -13.39 1.52
CA THR A 187 9.81 -12.79 2.63
C THR A 187 9.22 -13.22 3.98
N SER A 188 10.06 -13.20 5.02
CA SER A 188 9.72 -13.71 6.34
C SER A 188 9.75 -12.59 7.38
N PHE A 189 8.59 -12.33 7.99
CA PHE A 189 8.50 -11.51 9.20
C PHE A 189 9.27 -12.13 10.37
N ARG A 190 9.29 -13.47 10.45
CA ARG A 190 10.02 -14.21 11.47
C ARG A 190 11.51 -13.86 11.42
N ASP A 191 12.09 -13.90 10.22
CA ASP A 191 13.52 -13.63 10.02
C ASP A 191 13.84 -12.15 10.32
N SER A 192 12.90 -11.24 10.04
CA SER A 192 13.01 -9.82 10.40
C SER A 192 13.04 -9.57 11.91
N LEU A 193 12.43 -10.45 12.72
CA LEU A 193 12.50 -10.41 14.18
C LEU A 193 13.80 -11.00 14.72
N TYR A 194 14.22 -12.16 14.22
CA TYR A 194 15.44 -12.85 14.68
C TYR A 194 16.73 -12.12 14.28
N ASN A 195 16.80 -11.52 13.09
CA ASN A 195 17.98 -10.77 12.62
C ASN A 195 18.10 -9.36 13.22
N SER A 196 17.43 -9.11 14.36
CA SER A 196 17.37 -7.79 14.99
C SER A 196 18.76 -7.23 15.34
N ASN A 197 19.65 -8.05 15.90
CA ASN A 197 20.97 -7.59 16.34
C ASN A 197 21.88 -7.11 15.19
N LYS A 198 21.69 -7.62 13.96
CA LYS A 198 22.51 -7.24 12.80
C LYS A 198 21.96 -6.02 12.07
N THR A 199 20.64 -5.82 12.11
CA THR A 199 19.94 -4.87 11.24
C THR A 199 19.31 -3.69 11.97
N LYS A 200 19.24 -3.73 13.31
CA LYS A 200 18.58 -2.73 14.15
C LYS A 200 19.57 -2.13 15.16
N THR A 201 19.60 -0.81 15.29
CA THR A 201 20.25 -0.16 16.45
C THR A 201 19.45 -0.41 17.73
N ASP A 202 20.11 -0.40 18.89
CA ASP A 202 19.44 -0.59 20.19
C ASP A 202 18.34 0.46 20.42
N LYS A 203 18.59 1.73 20.03
CA LYS A 203 17.62 2.83 20.09
C LYS A 203 16.32 2.54 19.32
N ASN A 204 16.40 1.77 18.24
CA ASN A 204 15.27 1.52 17.34
C ASN A 204 14.72 0.08 17.46
N LYS A 205 15.37 -0.80 18.22
CA LYS A 205 15.03 -2.22 18.31
C LYS A 205 13.59 -2.45 18.79
N LYS A 206 13.17 -1.78 19.88
CA LYS A 206 11.81 -1.87 20.43
C LYS A 206 10.75 -1.38 19.45
N PHE A 207 11.00 -0.24 18.79
CA PHE A 207 10.10 0.31 17.78
C PHE A 207 9.89 -0.68 16.63
N PHE A 208 10.98 -1.15 16.02
CA PHE A 208 10.88 -2.08 14.88
C PHE A 208 10.31 -3.44 15.28
N PHE A 209 10.52 -3.90 16.51
CA PHE A 209 9.87 -5.10 17.04
C PHE A 209 8.34 -4.94 17.03
N ILE A 210 7.82 -3.90 17.70
CA ILE A 210 6.37 -3.64 17.81
C ILE A 210 5.73 -3.55 16.42
N VAL A 211 6.28 -2.71 15.54
CA VAL A 211 5.69 -2.51 14.22
C VAL A 211 5.75 -3.75 13.34
N THR A 212 6.79 -4.60 13.47
CA THR A 212 6.86 -5.87 12.72
C THR A 212 5.70 -6.79 13.12
N TYR A 213 5.36 -6.86 14.41
CA TYR A 213 4.21 -7.63 14.88
C TYR A 213 2.89 -7.07 14.38
N ILE A 214 2.70 -5.76 14.48
CA ILE A 214 1.49 -5.09 13.97
C ILE A 214 1.33 -5.38 12.48
N THR A 215 2.38 -5.19 11.68
CA THR A 215 2.30 -5.45 10.23
C THR A 215 2.06 -6.93 9.91
N LYS A 216 2.65 -7.86 10.66
CA LYS A 216 2.41 -9.30 10.47
C LYS A 216 0.93 -9.64 10.68
N TRP A 217 0.33 -9.18 11.77
CA TRP A 217 -1.08 -9.43 12.07
C TRP A 217 -2.01 -8.74 11.08
N PHE A 218 -1.72 -7.49 10.75
CA PHE A 218 -2.45 -6.78 9.70
C PHE A 218 -2.40 -7.53 8.38
N TYR A 219 -1.25 -8.09 7.99
CA TYR A 219 -1.11 -8.79 6.72
C TYR A 219 -1.98 -10.06 6.65
N VAL A 220 -2.05 -10.82 7.75
CA VAL A 220 -2.96 -11.98 7.85
C VAL A 220 -4.43 -11.55 7.76
N TRP A 221 -4.78 -10.49 8.50
CA TRP A 221 -6.14 -9.96 8.47
C TRP A 221 -6.52 -9.39 7.09
N ALA A 222 -5.66 -8.58 6.49
CA ALA A 222 -5.83 -7.97 5.17
C ALA A 222 -6.01 -9.03 4.09
N LYS A 223 -5.24 -10.12 4.12
CA LYS A 223 -5.42 -11.24 3.18
C LYS A 223 -6.87 -11.74 3.15
N HIS A 224 -7.53 -11.81 4.31
CA HIS A 224 -8.87 -12.37 4.42
C HIS A 224 -9.95 -11.32 4.24
N TYR A 225 -9.86 -10.19 4.92
CA TYR A 225 -10.89 -9.17 4.89
C TYR A 225 -10.76 -8.17 3.74
N ILE A 226 -9.54 -7.82 3.32
CA ILE A 226 -9.33 -7.00 2.11
C ILE A 226 -9.34 -7.88 0.87
N GLY A 227 -8.70 -9.05 0.94
CA GLY A 227 -8.64 -9.99 -0.17
C GLY A 227 -9.97 -10.69 -0.39
N PHE A 228 -10.28 -11.67 0.46
CA PHE A 228 -11.41 -12.57 0.23
C PHE A 228 -12.77 -11.92 0.46
N PHE A 229 -13.02 -11.25 1.58
CA PHE A 229 -14.35 -10.69 1.87
C PHE A 229 -14.81 -9.72 0.78
N LEU A 230 -13.97 -8.74 0.43
CA LEU A 230 -14.29 -7.76 -0.62
C LEU A 230 -14.52 -8.45 -1.98
N ASN A 231 -13.69 -9.43 -2.34
CA ASN A 231 -13.92 -10.20 -3.56
C ASN A 231 -15.26 -10.95 -3.52
N TYR A 232 -15.63 -11.56 -2.39
CA TYR A 232 -16.87 -12.34 -2.25
C TYR A 232 -18.13 -11.47 -2.30
N ILE A 233 -18.14 -10.36 -1.57
CA ILE A 233 -19.29 -9.44 -1.59
C ILE A 233 -19.50 -8.87 -2.98
N ARG A 234 -18.41 -8.59 -3.72
CA ARG A 234 -18.49 -8.14 -5.11
C ARG A 234 -18.92 -9.27 -6.06
N PHE A 235 -18.44 -10.49 -5.87
CA PHE A 235 -18.82 -11.67 -6.64
C PHE A 235 -20.33 -11.95 -6.59
N PHE A 236 -20.96 -11.76 -5.43
CA PHE A 236 -22.42 -11.83 -5.27
C PHE A 236 -23.15 -10.53 -5.58
N ASN A 237 -22.42 -9.48 -5.96
CA ASN A 237 -22.95 -8.13 -6.20
C ASN A 237 -23.77 -7.57 -5.02
N ARG A 238 -23.35 -7.88 -3.79
CA ARG A 238 -24.00 -7.46 -2.52
C ARG A 238 -23.37 -6.20 -1.90
N VAL A 239 -22.59 -5.45 -2.68
CA VAL A 239 -21.94 -4.22 -2.19
C VAL A 239 -22.94 -3.08 -2.30
N ASP A 240 -23.18 -2.38 -1.19
CA ASP A 240 -23.98 -1.16 -1.20
C ASP A 240 -23.29 -0.09 -2.08
N PRO A 241 -23.98 0.50 -3.07
CA PRO A 241 -23.45 1.61 -3.85
C PRO A 241 -22.83 2.74 -3.02
N GLU A 242 -23.38 3.04 -1.83
CA GLU A 242 -22.86 4.08 -0.94
C GLU A 242 -21.50 3.69 -0.35
N ASN A 243 -21.30 2.41 -0.04
CA ASN A 243 -20.06 1.90 0.56
C ASN A 243 -18.93 1.70 -0.46
N ILE A 244 -19.23 1.68 -1.76
CA ILE A 244 -18.20 1.63 -2.82
C ILE A 244 -17.18 2.77 -2.68
N TYR A 245 -17.63 3.96 -2.23
CA TYR A 245 -16.75 5.10 -1.95
C TYR A 245 -15.62 4.73 -0.99
N HIS A 246 -15.95 4.05 0.12
CA HIS A 246 -14.98 3.65 1.13
C HIS A 246 -14.07 2.50 0.66
N ILE A 247 -14.57 1.63 -0.24
CA ILE A 247 -13.75 0.59 -0.87
C ILE A 247 -12.68 1.22 -1.76
N TYR A 248 -13.01 2.25 -2.56
CA TYR A 248 -11.99 2.96 -3.34
C TYR A 248 -10.97 3.70 -2.47
N LEU A 249 -11.38 4.22 -1.30
CA LEU A 249 -10.44 4.79 -0.33
C LEU A 249 -9.41 3.76 0.12
N LEU A 250 -9.90 2.57 0.48
CA LEU A 250 -9.09 1.44 0.89
C LEU A 250 -8.13 1.04 -0.24
N LEU A 251 -8.60 0.98 -1.47
CA LEU A 251 -7.78 0.67 -2.65
C LEU A 251 -6.70 1.74 -2.91
N LEU A 252 -6.99 3.03 -2.70
CA LEU A 252 -6.01 4.11 -2.74
C LEU A 252 -4.93 3.89 -1.66
N PHE A 253 -5.30 3.60 -0.42
CA PHE A 253 -4.32 3.31 0.61
C PHE A 253 -3.55 1.99 0.39
N GLY A 254 -4.16 1.01 -0.28
CA GLY A 254 -3.46 -0.16 -0.82
C GLY A 254 -2.40 0.22 -1.85
N ALA A 255 -2.70 1.18 -2.73
CA ALA A 255 -1.77 1.73 -3.71
C ALA A 255 -0.60 2.46 -3.02
N PHE A 256 -0.88 3.19 -1.95
CA PHE A 256 0.16 3.78 -1.10
C PHE A 256 1.05 2.70 -0.46
N ALA A 257 0.42 1.70 0.18
CA ALA A 257 1.12 0.66 0.94
C ALA A 257 2.02 -0.23 0.07
N THR A 258 1.61 -0.51 -1.18
CA THR A 258 2.36 -1.37 -2.11
C THR A 258 3.48 -0.63 -2.84
N THR A 259 3.26 0.62 -3.25
CA THR A 259 4.20 1.31 -4.15
C THR A 259 4.95 2.46 -3.47
N ILE A 260 4.22 3.33 -2.76
CA ILE A 260 4.83 4.50 -2.10
C ILE A 260 5.72 4.05 -0.93
N SER A 261 5.37 2.97 -0.24
CA SER A 261 6.19 2.40 0.82
C SER A 261 7.63 2.07 0.37
N ILE A 262 7.80 1.52 -0.83
CA ILE A 262 9.11 1.21 -1.43
C ILE A 262 9.88 2.49 -1.74
N PHE A 263 9.19 3.51 -2.23
CA PHE A 263 9.79 4.83 -2.45
C PHE A 263 10.28 5.44 -1.12
N LEU A 264 9.46 5.40 -0.07
CA LEU A 264 9.84 5.85 1.28
C LEU A 264 11.07 5.10 1.82
N HIS A 265 11.17 3.79 1.55
CA HIS A 265 12.36 3.02 1.92
C HIS A 265 13.59 3.48 1.14
N THR A 266 13.44 3.77 -0.15
CA THR A 266 14.54 4.31 -0.96
C THR A 266 15.03 5.66 -0.42
N LEU A 267 14.12 6.55 -0.03
CA LEU A 267 14.47 7.82 0.63
C LEU A 267 15.18 7.59 1.97
N LYS A 268 14.70 6.62 2.75
CA LYS A 268 15.36 6.19 4.00
C LYS A 268 16.79 5.70 3.75
N PHE A 269 16.97 4.80 2.79
CA PHE A 269 18.28 4.23 2.47
C PHE A 269 19.26 5.29 1.98
N LYS A 270 18.79 6.29 1.21
CA LYS A 270 19.61 7.43 0.78
C LYS A 270 19.87 8.46 1.89
N GLY A 271 19.30 8.29 3.09
CA GLY A 271 19.47 9.21 4.21
C GLY A 271 18.64 10.50 4.10
N TYR A 272 17.76 10.62 3.10
CA TYR A 272 16.87 11.79 2.99
C TYR A 272 15.75 11.79 4.03
N LEU A 273 15.41 10.61 4.57
CA LEU A 273 14.35 10.44 5.54
C LEU A 273 14.81 9.56 6.69
N GLY A 274 14.55 9.97 7.93
CA GLY A 274 14.86 9.15 9.09
C GLY A 274 14.09 7.82 9.09
N PRO A 275 14.65 6.73 9.64
CA PRO A 275 14.03 5.39 9.59
C PRO A 275 12.68 5.32 10.31
N LYS A 276 12.54 5.99 11.47
CA LYS A 276 11.26 6.06 12.20
C LYS A 276 10.22 6.85 11.42
N LEU A 277 10.60 8.02 10.88
CA LEU A 277 9.68 8.88 10.14
C LEU A 277 9.18 8.20 8.85
N SER A 278 10.09 7.58 8.09
CA SER A 278 9.74 6.75 6.93
C SER A 278 8.70 5.69 7.28
N PHE A 279 8.91 4.97 8.39
CA PHE A 279 7.99 3.94 8.82
C PHE A 279 6.68 4.49 9.38
N MET A 280 6.68 5.63 10.08
CA MET A 280 5.46 6.28 10.55
C MET A 280 4.59 6.73 9.38
N ILE A 281 5.18 7.33 8.34
CA ILE A 281 4.46 7.70 7.12
C ILE A 281 3.86 6.46 6.46
N TYR A 282 4.61 5.34 6.44
CA TYR A 282 4.05 4.06 5.99
C TYR A 282 2.86 3.59 6.84
N MET A 283 2.92 3.72 8.16
CA MET A 283 1.81 3.35 9.05
C MET A 283 0.55 4.20 8.85
N VAL A 284 0.64 5.40 8.28
CA VAL A 284 -0.54 6.20 7.93
C VAL A 284 -1.47 5.43 6.99
N SER A 285 -0.94 4.67 6.02
CA SER A 285 -1.80 3.88 5.12
C SER A 285 -2.54 2.76 5.86
N TYR A 286 -1.95 2.21 6.92
CA TYR A 286 -2.60 1.18 7.74
C TYR A 286 -3.76 1.78 8.53
N LEU A 287 -3.51 2.91 9.20
CA LEU A 287 -4.55 3.62 9.96
C LEU A 287 -5.71 4.03 9.06
N ALA A 288 -5.40 4.54 7.87
CA ALA A 288 -6.43 4.94 6.93
C ALA A 288 -7.18 3.74 6.32
N THR A 289 -6.49 2.61 6.11
CA THR A 289 -7.16 1.34 5.75
C THR A 289 -8.12 0.91 6.85
N PHE A 290 -7.70 0.92 8.12
CA PHE A 290 -8.59 0.60 9.24
C PHE A 290 -9.78 1.55 9.33
N TYR A 291 -9.58 2.85 9.10
CA TYR A 291 -10.67 3.81 9.03
C TYR A 291 -11.68 3.43 7.95
N SER A 292 -11.24 3.12 6.73
CA SER A 292 -12.14 2.65 5.66
C SER A 292 -12.94 1.41 6.06
N PHE A 293 -12.31 0.47 6.79
CA PHE A 293 -13.00 -0.73 7.31
C PHE A 293 -14.07 -0.43 8.34
N ILE A 294 -13.82 0.53 9.23
CA ILE A 294 -14.81 0.97 10.22
C ILE A 294 -16.01 1.60 9.53
N GLN A 295 -15.80 2.31 8.41
CA GLN A 295 -16.90 2.89 7.64
C GLN A 295 -17.75 1.81 6.95
N ILE A 296 -17.13 0.79 6.36
CA ILE A 296 -17.87 -0.33 5.74
C ILE A 296 -18.33 -1.40 6.76
N ARG A 297 -18.37 -1.09 8.06
CA ARG A 297 -18.66 -2.11 9.09
C ARG A 297 -20.03 -2.78 8.93
N ASN A 298 -21.00 -2.02 8.42
CA ASN A 298 -22.36 -2.50 8.19
C ASN A 298 -22.38 -3.62 7.15
N GLU A 299 -21.47 -3.58 6.16
CA GLU A 299 -21.35 -4.63 5.15
C GLU A 299 -21.02 -6.00 5.77
N PHE A 300 -20.22 -6.04 6.84
CA PHE A 300 -19.92 -7.30 7.54
C PHE A 300 -21.14 -7.86 8.26
N ILE A 301 -21.99 -6.98 8.80
CA ILE A 301 -23.18 -7.36 9.56
C ILE A 301 -24.27 -7.84 8.59
N VAL A 302 -24.50 -7.10 7.51
CA VAL A 302 -25.48 -7.47 6.47
C VAL A 302 -25.06 -8.77 5.78
N ASN A 303 -23.76 -8.96 5.53
CA ASN A 303 -23.20 -10.16 4.93
C ASN A 303 -22.50 -11.04 5.98
N ILE A 304 -23.18 -11.35 7.09
CA ILE A 304 -22.59 -12.12 8.19
C ILE A 304 -22.23 -13.56 7.78
N ASP A 305 -22.91 -14.10 6.78
CA ASP A 305 -22.56 -15.35 6.11
C ASP A 305 -21.14 -15.28 5.51
N LEU A 306 -20.87 -14.30 4.64
CA LEU A 306 -19.58 -14.09 4.01
C LEU A 306 -18.49 -13.76 5.03
N THR A 307 -18.82 -12.95 6.04
CA THR A 307 -17.93 -12.62 7.16
C THR A 307 -17.51 -13.88 7.91
N THR A 308 -18.44 -14.81 8.14
CA THR A 308 -18.17 -16.08 8.83
C THR A 308 -17.26 -16.97 7.99
N TYR A 309 -17.53 -17.11 6.67
CA TYR A 309 -16.65 -17.89 5.79
C TYR A 309 -15.22 -17.33 5.74
N VAL A 310 -15.08 -16.01 5.75
CA VAL A 310 -13.78 -15.33 5.77
C VAL A 310 -13.07 -15.53 7.11
N PHE A 311 -13.80 -15.47 8.23
CA PHE A 311 -13.27 -15.72 9.56
C PHE A 311 -12.75 -17.17 9.71
N ILE A 312 -13.52 -18.16 9.25
CA ILE A 312 -13.05 -19.56 9.19
C ILE A 312 -11.79 -19.67 8.34
N GLY A 313 -11.75 -19.01 7.18
CA GLY A 313 -10.56 -18.94 6.34
C GLY A 313 -9.34 -18.36 7.07
N LEU A 314 -9.54 -17.33 7.89
CA LEU A 314 -8.50 -16.71 8.72
C LEU A 314 -7.97 -17.70 9.76
N LEU A 315 -8.84 -18.45 10.46
CA LEU A 315 -8.43 -19.50 11.40
C LEU A 315 -7.64 -20.61 10.69
N LEU A 316 -8.10 -21.02 9.51
CA LEU A 316 -7.44 -22.05 8.70
C LEU A 316 -6.15 -21.59 8.03
N ASN A 317 -5.85 -20.28 7.99
CA ASN A 317 -4.65 -19.73 7.34
C ASN A 317 -3.33 -20.30 7.90
N PHE A 318 -3.33 -20.75 9.14
CA PHE A 318 -2.17 -21.37 9.79
C PHE A 318 -2.11 -22.89 9.61
N THR A 319 -3.00 -23.46 8.80
CA THR A 319 -3.11 -24.90 8.55
C THR A 319 -2.85 -25.24 7.07
N LYS A 320 -2.61 -26.51 6.77
CA LYS A 320 -2.48 -27.01 5.39
C LYS A 320 -3.80 -27.01 4.60
N TYR A 321 -4.93 -26.85 5.29
CA TYR A 321 -6.26 -26.98 4.68
C TYR A 321 -6.79 -25.68 4.05
N GLN A 322 -6.04 -24.57 4.13
CA GLN A 322 -6.48 -23.30 3.59
C GLN A 322 -6.84 -23.39 2.10
N HIS A 323 -6.01 -24.03 1.28
CA HIS A 323 -6.27 -24.13 -0.17
C HIS A 323 -7.49 -25.00 -0.48
N ALA A 324 -7.65 -26.13 0.22
CA ALA A 324 -8.83 -26.98 0.08
C ALA A 324 -10.12 -26.23 0.47
N TYR A 325 -10.06 -25.42 1.53
CA TYR A 325 -11.17 -24.57 1.94
C TYR A 325 -11.53 -23.52 0.88
N GLN A 326 -10.55 -22.89 0.24
CA GLN A 326 -10.82 -21.93 -0.85
C GLN A 326 -11.44 -22.61 -2.08
N ILE A 327 -11.00 -23.83 -2.43
CA ILE A 327 -11.60 -24.62 -3.52
C ILE A 327 -13.04 -25.00 -3.16
N PHE A 328 -13.29 -25.39 -1.91
CA PHE A 328 -14.64 -25.68 -1.42
C PHE A 328 -15.55 -24.45 -1.53
N LEU A 329 -15.10 -23.27 -1.06
CA LEU A 329 -15.87 -22.02 -1.19
C LEU A 329 -16.11 -21.66 -2.66
N MET A 330 -15.12 -21.84 -3.53
CA MET A 330 -15.28 -21.61 -4.97
C MET A 330 -16.42 -22.46 -5.54
N ILE A 331 -16.45 -23.76 -5.25
CA ILE A 331 -17.51 -24.67 -5.71
C ILE A 331 -18.86 -24.26 -5.13
N LEU A 332 -18.91 -24.05 -3.81
CA LEU A 332 -20.14 -23.69 -3.09
C LEU A 332 -20.74 -22.36 -3.60
N PHE A 333 -19.90 -21.33 -3.78
CA PHE A 333 -20.36 -19.99 -4.17
C PHE A 333 -20.78 -19.94 -5.64
N ASN A 334 -20.11 -20.68 -6.53
CA ASN A 334 -20.56 -20.83 -7.90
C ASN A 334 -21.88 -21.62 -7.98
N ALA A 335 -22.04 -22.67 -7.18
CA ALA A 335 -23.30 -23.40 -7.11
C ALA A 335 -24.44 -22.51 -6.64
N HIS A 336 -24.21 -21.68 -5.61
CA HIS A 336 -25.20 -20.70 -5.14
C HIS A 336 -25.52 -19.64 -6.20
N ARG A 337 -24.50 -18.99 -6.78
CA ARG A 337 -24.67 -17.94 -7.80
C ARG A 337 -25.43 -18.41 -9.04
N ASN A 338 -25.30 -19.68 -9.40
CA ASN A 338 -25.98 -20.29 -10.55
C ASN A 338 -27.28 -21.02 -10.18
N ASN A 339 -27.82 -20.82 -8.96
CA ASN A 339 -29.04 -21.46 -8.48
C ASN A 339 -29.03 -23.01 -8.57
N MET A 340 -27.86 -23.62 -8.38
CA MET A 340 -27.68 -25.08 -8.40
C MET A 340 -27.88 -25.72 -7.01
N LEU A 341 -27.92 -24.92 -5.94
CA LEU A 341 -28.17 -25.40 -4.59
C LEU A 341 -29.67 -25.48 -4.30
N PRO A 342 -30.14 -26.51 -3.57
CA PRO A 342 -31.51 -26.53 -3.05
C PRO A 342 -31.84 -25.28 -2.22
N ASN A 343 -33.10 -24.84 -2.27
CA ASN A 343 -33.55 -23.63 -1.57
C ASN A 343 -33.33 -23.73 -0.05
N ASP A 344 -33.59 -24.89 0.55
CA ASP A 344 -33.39 -25.10 1.98
C ASP A 344 -31.93 -24.91 2.36
N ILE A 345 -31.01 -25.52 1.60
CA ILE A 345 -29.56 -25.40 1.81
C ILE A 345 -29.11 -23.93 1.65
N THR A 346 -29.63 -23.24 0.64
CA THR A 346 -29.31 -21.83 0.39
C THR A 346 -29.69 -20.95 1.58
N LYS A 347 -30.90 -21.12 2.12
CA LYS A 347 -31.38 -20.36 3.29
C LYS A 347 -30.50 -20.55 4.52
N TYR A 348 -30.04 -21.77 4.77
CA TYR A 348 -29.14 -22.06 5.90
C TYR A 348 -27.72 -21.53 5.69
N LEU A 349 -27.19 -21.57 4.47
CA LEU A 349 -25.78 -21.27 4.20
C LEU A 349 -25.48 -19.81 3.84
N PHE A 350 -26.44 -19.07 3.28
CA PHE A 350 -26.23 -17.72 2.75
C PHE A 350 -27.10 -16.64 3.41
N LEU A 351 -27.89 -16.99 4.42
CA LEU A 351 -28.74 -16.07 5.22
C LEU A 351 -29.54 -15.06 4.37
N SER A 352 -29.91 -15.48 3.16
CA SER A 352 -30.60 -14.69 2.13
C SER A 352 -32.10 -14.77 2.26
#